data_AF-A0A7S0NYC3-F1
#
_entry.id   AF-A0A7S0NYC3-F1
#
_cell.length_a   1.000
_cell.length_b   1.000
_cell.length_c   1.000
_cell.angle_alpha   90.00
_cell.angle_beta   90.00
_cell.angle_gamma   90.00
#
_symmetry.space_group_name_H-M   'P 1'
#
loop_
_entity.id
_entity.type
_entity.pdbx_description
1 polymer ?
#
loop_
_entity_poly.entity_id
_entity_poly.type
_entity_poly.pdbx_seq_one_letter_code
_entity_poly.pdbx_strand_id
1 'polypeptide(L)'
;QREALAPPPHGMLKVILATNIAESSITVADVALVIDLGLEKLPYYDARSNTEALLLRRCARASAVQRAGRAGRVAAGVCLRLFPSDWMSDERLMPAYTPAEMERTSLLNLVLKAKMIDANMPPASLLHEALQPPTEARVASAV
;
A
#
# COMPACT_ATOMS: atom_id res chain seq x y z
N GLN A 1 -11.50 -10.78 -12.95
CA GLN A 1 -11.41 -10.66 -11.47
C GLN A 1 -12.60 -11.26 -10.74
N ARG A 2 -13.87 -11.00 -11.11
CA ARG A 2 -15.06 -11.58 -10.43
C ARG A 2 -15.11 -13.11 -10.42
N GLU A 3 -14.69 -13.75 -11.50
CA GLU A 3 -14.71 -15.23 -11.62
C GLU A 3 -13.78 -15.91 -10.61
N ALA A 4 -12.62 -15.30 -10.33
CA ALA A 4 -11.69 -15.76 -9.29
C ALA A 4 -12.28 -15.64 -7.86
N LEU A 5 -13.38 -14.91 -7.67
CA LEU A 5 -14.07 -14.76 -6.39
C LEU A 5 -15.23 -15.74 -6.21
N ALA A 6 -15.64 -16.47 -7.26
CA ALA A 6 -16.67 -17.50 -7.15
C ALA A 6 -16.25 -18.61 -6.15
N PRO A 7 -17.20 -19.27 -5.48
CA PRO A 7 -16.94 -20.45 -4.67
C PRO A 7 -16.26 -21.55 -5.52
N PRO A 8 -15.33 -22.33 -4.94
CA PRO A 8 -14.76 -23.47 -5.66
C PRO A 8 -15.81 -24.57 -5.85
N PRO A 9 -15.67 -25.43 -6.87
CA PRO A 9 -16.46 -26.65 -6.97
C PRO A 9 -16.35 -27.51 -5.71
N HIS A 10 -17.37 -28.32 -5.43
CA HIS A 10 -17.41 -29.17 -4.25
C HIS A 10 -16.17 -30.09 -4.17
N GLY A 11 -15.53 -30.12 -3.01
CA GLY A 11 -14.32 -30.92 -2.76
C GLY A 11 -13.01 -30.29 -3.24
N MET A 12 -13.03 -29.08 -3.83
CA MET A 12 -11.83 -28.37 -4.26
C MET A 12 -11.43 -27.27 -3.26
N LEU A 13 -10.13 -27.15 -3.01
CA LEU A 13 -9.57 -26.04 -2.27
C LEU A 13 -9.36 -24.83 -3.20
N LYS A 14 -9.86 -23.67 -2.77
CA LYS A 14 -9.59 -22.40 -3.46
C LYS A 14 -8.27 -21.81 -2.98
N VAL A 15 -7.35 -21.57 -3.90
CA VAL A 15 -6.08 -20.88 -3.63
C VAL A 15 -6.05 -19.58 -4.42
N ILE A 16 -5.79 -18.47 -3.74
CA ILE A 16 -5.71 -17.13 -4.34
C ILE A 16 -4.30 -16.61 -4.16
N LEU A 17 -3.65 -16.30 -5.28
CA LEU A 17 -2.39 -15.56 -5.30
C LEU A 17 -2.72 -14.09 -5.53
N ALA A 18 -2.32 -13.22 -4.60
CA ALA A 18 -2.66 -11.81 -4.64
C ALA A 18 -1.46 -10.92 -4.28
N THR A 19 -1.54 -9.68 -4.75
CA THR A 19 -0.67 -8.58 -4.29
C THR A 19 -1.31 -7.89 -3.09
N ASN A 20 -0.70 -6.80 -2.62
CA ASN A 20 -1.26 -5.90 -1.61
C ASN A 20 -2.63 -5.30 -1.99
N ILE A 21 -3.13 -5.48 -3.22
CA ILE A 21 -4.52 -5.14 -3.60
C ILE A 21 -5.55 -5.90 -2.74
N ALA A 22 -5.28 -7.16 -2.39
CA ALA A 22 -6.19 -7.95 -1.56
C ALA A 22 -6.22 -7.51 -0.08
N GLU A 23 -5.26 -6.67 0.34
CA GLU A 23 -5.20 -6.16 1.71
C GLU A 23 -6.35 -5.22 2.03
N SER A 24 -6.80 -4.41 1.07
CA SER A 24 -7.84 -3.38 1.24
C SER A 24 -8.99 -3.51 0.25
N SER A 25 -8.71 -3.79 -1.03
CA SER A 25 -9.62 -3.48 -2.14
C SER A 25 -10.48 -4.65 -2.61
N ILE A 26 -10.23 -5.86 -2.12
CA ILE A 26 -10.98 -7.07 -2.50
C ILE A 26 -11.45 -7.80 -1.25
N THR A 27 -12.76 -8.04 -1.16
CA THR A 27 -13.34 -8.90 -0.14
C THR A 27 -13.51 -10.29 -0.72
N VAL A 28 -12.64 -11.21 -0.29
CA VAL A 28 -12.81 -12.64 -0.54
C VAL A 28 -13.54 -13.21 0.68
N ALA A 29 -14.76 -13.71 0.48
CA ALA A 29 -15.45 -14.46 1.51
C ALA A 29 -14.69 -15.77 1.80
N ASP A 30 -14.76 -16.25 3.04
CA ASP A 30 -14.33 -17.59 3.43
C ASP A 30 -12.81 -17.87 3.37
N VAL A 31 -11.96 -16.85 3.56
CA VAL A 31 -10.53 -17.08 3.74
C VAL A 31 -10.28 -17.67 5.13
N ALA A 32 -9.90 -18.94 5.19
CA ALA A 32 -9.52 -19.62 6.43
C ALA A 32 -8.00 -19.52 6.73
N LEU A 33 -7.18 -19.41 5.68
CA LEU A 33 -5.72 -19.38 5.78
C LEU A 33 -5.14 -18.23 4.96
N VAL A 34 -4.31 -17.40 5.59
CA VAL A 34 -3.49 -16.39 4.94
C VAL A 34 -2.03 -16.81 5.03
N ILE A 35 -1.31 -16.73 3.91
CA ILE A 35 0.15 -16.90 3.85
C ILE A 35 0.74 -15.54 3.48
N ASP A 36 1.43 -14.89 4.41
CA ASP A 36 1.99 -13.56 4.24
C ASP A 36 3.52 -13.63 4.11
N LEU A 37 4.04 -13.15 2.98
CA LEU A 37 5.48 -13.08 2.72
C LEU A 37 6.13 -11.85 3.38
N GLY A 38 5.34 -10.92 3.93
CA GLY A 38 5.85 -9.69 4.55
C GLY A 38 6.41 -8.69 3.54
N LEU A 39 6.11 -8.88 2.25
CA LEU A 39 6.59 -8.03 1.16
C LEU A 39 5.43 -7.30 0.46
N GLU A 40 5.75 -6.19 -0.19
CA GLU A 40 4.87 -5.43 -1.06
C GLU A 40 5.66 -4.73 -2.17
N LYS A 41 4.98 -4.43 -3.28
CA LYS A 41 5.51 -3.55 -4.32
C LYS A 41 4.77 -2.23 -4.26
N LEU A 42 5.52 -1.13 -4.16
CA LEU A 42 4.96 0.21 -4.11
C LEU A 42 5.69 1.14 -5.10
N PRO A 43 4.99 2.12 -5.69
CA PRO A 43 5.62 3.13 -6.52
C PRO A 43 6.46 4.06 -5.64
N TYR A 44 7.68 4.34 -6.11
CA TYR A 44 8.61 5.28 -5.54
C TYR A 44 9.18 6.16 -6.64
N TYR A 45 9.22 7.47 -6.36
CA TYR A 45 9.77 8.48 -7.23
C TYR A 45 11.19 8.85 -6.78
N ASP A 46 12.12 8.80 -7.73
CA ASP A 46 13.48 9.34 -7.56
C ASP A 46 13.59 10.70 -8.26
N ALA A 47 13.72 11.75 -7.45
CA ALA A 47 13.83 13.12 -7.94
C ALA A 47 15.14 13.41 -8.70
N ARG A 48 16.20 12.62 -8.48
CA ARG A 48 17.48 12.83 -9.18
C ARG A 48 17.44 12.34 -10.61
N SER A 49 16.80 11.18 -10.83
CA SER A 49 16.63 10.59 -12.16
C SER A 49 15.33 11.01 -12.84
N ASN A 50 14.41 11.66 -12.12
CA ASN A 50 13.06 11.99 -12.58
C ASN A 50 12.30 10.75 -13.10
N THR A 51 12.41 9.64 -12.35
CA THR A 51 11.75 8.37 -12.71
C THR A 51 10.94 7.81 -11.55
N GLU A 52 9.88 7.09 -11.90
CA GLU A 52 9.12 6.27 -10.96
C GLU A 52 9.45 4.80 -11.17
N ALA A 53 9.64 4.07 -10.07
CA ALA A 53 9.89 2.64 -10.09
C ALA A 53 8.99 1.92 -9.08
N LEU A 54 8.60 0.69 -9.41
CA LEU A 54 7.94 -0.22 -8.48
C LEU A 54 9.00 -0.98 -7.68
N LEU A 55 9.15 -0.62 -6.41
CA LEU A 55 10.14 -1.24 -5.53
C LEU A 55 9.49 -2.35 -4.71
N LEU A 56 10.06 -3.56 -4.78
CA LEU A 56 9.75 -4.64 -3.86
C LEU A 56 10.43 -4.36 -2.52
N ARG A 57 9.64 -4.29 -1.44
CA ARG A 57 10.12 -3.98 -0.10
C ARG A 57 9.33 -4.74 0.95
N ARG A 58 9.81 -4.69 2.19
CA ARG A 58 9.05 -5.17 3.35
C ARG A 58 7.83 -4.29 3.57
N CYS A 59 6.68 -4.91 3.83
CA CYS A 59 5.47 -4.14 4.12
C CYS A 59 5.54 -3.53 5.52
N ALA A 60 4.69 -2.53 5.77
CA ALA A 60 4.51 -2.00 7.12
C ALA A 60 3.86 -3.03 8.04
N ARG A 61 4.03 -2.85 9.36
CA ARG A 61 3.38 -3.70 10.37
C ARG A 61 1.86 -3.62 10.28
N ALA A 62 1.33 -2.42 10.05
CA ALA A 62 -0.11 -2.23 9.83
C ALA A 62 -0.63 -3.08 8.66
N SER A 63 0.15 -3.22 7.58
CA SER A 63 -0.22 -4.05 6.43
C SER A 63 -0.21 -5.55 6.74
N ALA A 64 0.82 -6.04 7.44
CA ALA A 64 0.85 -7.43 7.91
C ALA A 64 -0.33 -7.75 8.85
N VAL A 65 -0.75 -6.80 9.68
CA VAL A 65 -1.95 -6.93 10.54
C VAL A 65 -3.23 -6.95 9.72
N GLN A 66 -3.38 -6.06 8.73
CA GLN A 66 -4.54 -6.05 7.84
C GLN A 66 -4.68 -7.35 7.05
N ARG A 67 -3.55 -7.90 6.54
CA ARG A 67 -3.51 -9.20 5.86
C ARG A 67 -3.95 -10.33 6.79
N ALA A 68 -3.48 -10.35 8.03
CA ALA A 68 -3.92 -11.34 9.02
C ALA A 68 -5.44 -11.27 9.26
N GLY A 69 -6.01 -10.05 9.29
CA GLY A 69 -7.46 -9.83 9.42
C GLY A 69 -8.31 -10.22 8.21
N ARG A 70 -7.68 -10.74 7.13
CA ARG A 70 -8.41 -11.38 6.02
C ARG A 70 -8.85 -12.79 6.36
N ALA A 71 -8.11 -13.50 7.21
CA ALA A 71 -8.61 -14.70 7.86
C ALA A 71 -9.49 -14.32 9.06
N GLY A 72 -10.40 -15.20 9.49
CA GLY A 72 -11.13 -14.99 10.74
C GLY A 72 -12.48 -14.26 10.63
N ARG A 73 -12.95 -13.94 9.42
CA ARG A 73 -14.20 -13.15 9.25
C ARG A 73 -15.48 -13.98 9.44
N VAL A 74 -15.47 -15.23 9.00
CA VAL A 74 -16.64 -16.13 9.00
C VAL A 74 -16.47 -17.26 10.02
N ALA A 75 -15.24 -17.74 10.20
CA ALA A 75 -14.85 -18.74 11.17
C ALA A 75 -13.41 -18.48 11.63
N ALA A 76 -12.94 -19.17 12.67
CA ALA A 76 -11.55 -19.08 13.11
C ALA A 76 -10.58 -19.30 11.94
N GLY A 77 -9.61 -18.40 11.80
CA GLY A 77 -8.66 -18.40 10.70
C GLY A 77 -7.23 -18.35 11.19
N VAL A 78 -6.30 -18.72 10.32
CA VAL A 78 -4.86 -18.77 10.60
C VAL A 78 -4.12 -17.83 9.64
N CYS A 79 -3.15 -17.09 10.16
CA CYS A 79 -2.21 -16.31 9.35
C CYS A 79 -0.80 -16.85 9.58
N LEU A 80 -0.20 -17.42 8.53
CA LEU A 80 1.19 -17.87 8.51
C LEU A 80 2.07 -16.76 7.94
N ARG A 81 3.06 -16.31 8.72
CA ARG A 81 4.03 -15.30 8.29
C ARG A 81 5.32 -16.00 7.88
N LEU A 82 5.72 -15.82 6.63
CA LEU A 82 6.94 -16.41 6.06
C LEU A 82 8.12 -15.42 6.13
N PHE A 83 8.28 -14.79 7.29
CA PHE A 83 9.39 -13.90 7.58
C PHE A 83 9.76 -13.98 9.07
N PRO A 84 11.03 -13.68 9.42
CA PRO A 84 11.50 -13.65 10.80
C PRO A 84 10.66 -12.74 11.71
N SER A 85 10.44 -13.16 12.96
CA SER A 85 9.64 -12.41 13.92
C SER A 85 10.25 -11.06 14.30
N ASP A 86 11.57 -10.93 14.23
CA ASP A 86 12.31 -9.70 14.51
C ASP A 86 11.95 -8.54 13.55
N TRP A 87 11.51 -8.85 12.32
CA TRP A 87 11.04 -7.85 11.36
C TRP A 87 9.91 -6.99 11.94
N MET A 88 8.99 -7.60 12.71
CA MET A 88 7.87 -6.87 13.31
C MET A 88 8.24 -6.10 14.58
N SER A 89 9.35 -6.42 15.23
CA SER A 89 9.81 -5.70 16.42
C SER A 89 10.80 -4.56 16.10
N ASP A 90 11.47 -4.59 14.95
CA ASP A 90 12.41 -3.55 14.53
C ASP A 90 11.78 -2.58 13.54
N GLU A 91 11.57 -1.33 13.99
CA GLU A 91 11.01 -0.23 13.18
C GLU A 91 11.79 0.03 11.88
N ARG A 92 13.10 -0.26 11.87
CA ARG A 92 13.96 -0.08 10.68
C ARG A 92 13.71 -1.16 9.64
N LEU A 93 13.23 -2.34 10.06
CA LEU A 93 12.94 -3.46 9.18
C LEU A 93 11.50 -3.44 8.68
N MET A 94 10.53 -3.20 9.58
CA MET A 94 9.14 -2.94 9.23
C MET A 94 8.62 -1.73 10.02
N PRO A 95 8.40 -0.58 9.35
CA PRO A 95 7.83 0.57 10.00
C PRO A 95 6.38 0.30 10.43
N ALA A 96 5.88 1.06 11.40
CA ALA A 96 4.50 0.95 11.86
C ALA A 96 3.49 1.10 10.71
N TYR A 97 3.72 2.10 9.85
CA TYR A 97 2.87 2.47 8.73
C TYR A 97 3.70 2.69 7.46
N THR A 98 3.09 2.44 6.31
CA THR A 98 3.68 2.81 5.02
C THR A 98 3.72 4.34 4.92
N PRO A 99 4.84 4.95 4.47
CA PRO A 99 4.88 6.41 4.31
C PRO A 99 3.76 6.90 3.39
N ALA A 100 3.27 8.12 3.64
CA ALA A 100 2.17 8.69 2.85
C ALA A 100 2.51 8.70 1.36
N GLU A 101 1.53 8.45 0.50
CA GLU A 101 1.75 8.41 -0.95
C GLU A 101 2.41 9.70 -1.48
N MET A 102 2.00 10.85 -0.94
CA MET A 102 2.56 12.17 -1.27
C MET A 102 4.08 12.29 -0.99
N GLU A 103 4.60 11.52 -0.03
CA GLU A 103 6.04 11.47 0.27
C GLU A 103 6.81 10.51 -0.65
N ARG A 104 6.10 9.63 -1.36
CA ARG A 104 6.69 8.52 -2.12
C ARG A 104 6.60 8.69 -3.64
N THR A 105 5.57 9.32 -4.15
CA THR A 105 5.29 9.40 -5.60
C THR A 105 5.55 10.79 -6.17
N SER A 106 5.52 10.96 -7.49
CA SER A 106 5.63 12.30 -8.09
C SER A 106 4.44 13.17 -7.68
N LEU A 107 4.72 14.44 -7.38
CA LEU A 107 3.69 15.44 -7.07
C LEU A 107 3.16 16.15 -8.32
N LEU A 108 3.71 15.87 -9.50
CA LEU A 108 3.36 16.57 -10.75
C LEU A 108 1.86 16.55 -11.03
N ASN A 109 1.25 15.36 -10.96
CA ASN A 109 -0.20 15.21 -11.19
C ASN A 109 -1.04 15.95 -10.15
N LEU A 110 -0.55 16.07 -8.92
CA LEU A 110 -1.24 16.78 -7.85
C LEU A 110 -1.14 18.29 -8.05
N VAL A 111 0.04 18.80 -8.43
CA VAL A 111 0.27 20.20 -8.80
C VAL A 111 -0.58 20.61 -10.01
N LEU A 112 -0.66 19.77 -11.05
CA LEU A 112 -1.51 20.02 -12.21
C LEU A 112 -3.00 20.12 -11.81
N LYS A 113 -3.48 19.19 -10.97
CA LYS A 113 -4.86 19.23 -10.46
C LYS A 113 -5.12 20.48 -9.62
N ALA A 114 -4.16 20.92 -8.80
CA ALA A 114 -4.28 22.15 -8.02
C ALA A 114 -4.45 23.37 -8.93
N LYS A 115 -3.64 23.48 -9.98
CA LYS A 115 -3.76 24.56 -10.98
C LYS A 115 -5.04 24.52 -11.80
N MET A 116 -5.65 23.34 -11.98
CA MET A 116 -6.96 23.22 -12.63
C MET A 116 -8.10 23.76 -11.74
N ILE A 117 -7.95 23.68 -10.42
CA ILE A 117 -8.93 24.21 -9.46
C ILE A 117 -8.81 25.73 -9.39
N ASP A 118 -7.58 26.24 -9.24
CA ASP A 118 -7.28 27.67 -9.29
C ASP A 118 -5.91 27.89 -9.92
N ALA A 119 -5.89 28.52 -11.09
CA ALA A 119 -4.67 28.77 -11.85
C ALA A 119 -3.73 29.78 -11.17
N ASN A 120 -4.26 30.64 -10.29
CA ASN A 120 -3.50 31.68 -9.60
C ASN A 120 -3.00 31.23 -8.22
N MET A 121 -3.54 30.14 -7.68
CA MET A 121 -3.12 29.60 -6.38
C MET A 121 -1.74 28.94 -6.48
N PRO A 122 -0.75 29.33 -5.66
CA PRO A 122 0.51 28.61 -5.56
C PRO A 122 0.24 27.18 -5.07
N PRO A 123 0.67 26.13 -5.80
CA PRO A 123 0.41 24.75 -5.39
C PRO A 123 0.96 24.43 -3.99
N ALA A 124 2.08 25.05 -3.60
CA ALA A 124 2.65 24.92 -2.26
C ALA A 124 1.65 25.29 -1.15
N SER A 125 0.88 26.37 -1.33
CA SER A 125 -0.10 26.83 -0.34
C SER A 125 -1.13 25.75 -0.03
N LEU A 126 -1.66 25.08 -1.05
CA LEU A 126 -2.59 23.98 -0.88
C LEU A 126 -1.93 22.74 -0.26
N LEU A 127 -0.73 22.38 -0.72
CA LEU A 127 -0.03 21.18 -0.23
C LEU A 127 0.42 21.30 1.23
N HIS A 128 0.66 22.52 1.72
CA HIS A 128 0.99 22.79 3.12
C HIS A 128 -0.18 22.56 4.08
N GLU A 129 -1.42 22.54 3.59
CA GLU A 129 -2.60 22.24 4.39
C GLU A 129 -2.90 20.73 4.52
N ALA A 130 -2.10 19.87 3.87
CA ALA A 130 -2.27 18.43 3.97
C ALA A 130 -1.97 17.89 5.38
N LEU A 131 -2.56 16.73 5.72
CA LEU A 131 -2.33 16.05 7.02
C LEU A 131 -0.83 15.80 7.29
N GLN A 132 -0.08 15.47 6.25
CA GLN A 132 1.37 15.33 6.26
C GLN A 132 1.92 16.11 5.05
N PRO A 133 2.29 17.38 5.24
CA PRO A 133 2.78 18.23 4.17
C PRO A 133 4.06 17.68 3.53
N PRO A 134 4.20 17.73 2.20
CA PRO A 134 5.45 17.37 1.54
C PRO A 134 6.53 18.42 1.84
N THR A 135 7.79 18.03 1.74
CA THR A 135 8.90 18.99 1.88
C THR A 135 8.92 19.97 0.71
N GLU A 136 9.42 21.19 0.95
CA GLU A 136 9.52 22.23 -0.09
C GLU A 136 10.32 21.74 -1.31
N ALA A 137 11.40 20.98 -1.10
CA ALA A 137 12.18 20.39 -2.17
C ALA A 137 11.35 19.46 -3.08
N ARG A 138 10.41 18.70 -2.50
CA ARG A 138 9.51 17.83 -3.27
C ARG A 138 8.50 18.65 -4.08
N VAL A 139 7.95 19.71 -3.50
CA VAL A 139 7.05 20.63 -4.22
C VAL A 139 7.80 21.30 -5.37
N ALA A 140 9.00 21.81 -5.13
CA ALA A 140 9.83 22.45 -6.15
C ALA A 140 10.20 21.50 -7.29
N SER A 141 10.45 20.22 -7.01
CA SER A 141 10.72 19.22 -8.06
C SER A 141 9.53 18.89 -8.97
N ALA A 142 8.32 19.37 -8.63
CA ALA A 142 7.08 19.09 -9.35
C ALA A 142 6.45 20.32 -10.03
N VAL A 143 7.04 21.51 -9.86
CA VAL A 143 6.63 22.79 -10.47
C VAL A 143 7.60 23.15 -11.58
#